data_AF-A0A5S9YBP5-F1
#
_entry.id   AF-A0A5S9YBP5-F1
#
_cell.length_a   1.000
_cell.length_b   1.000
_cell.length_c   1.000
_cell.angle_alpha   90.00
_cell.angle_beta   90.00
_cell.angle_gamma   90.00
#
_symmetry.space_group_name_H-M   'P 1'
#
loop_
_entity.id
_entity.type
_entity.pdbx_description
1 polymer ?
#
loop_
_entity_poly.entity_id
_entity_poly.type
_entity_poly.pdbx_seq_one_letter_code
_entity_poly.pdbx_strand_id
1 'polypeptide(L)'
;MVKTNVVSFVLFAAIVLCIGSIQINGQKYIAPWISEEKSICCREHPNLGRCLPGIDDSADKDGKCWKFCVEGCTTGGFCKLFGHKHICHCHCSG
;
A
#
# COMPACT_ATOMS: atom_id res chain seq x y z
N MET A 1 -16.88 31.92 -43.59
CA MET A 1 -16.69 30.60 -42.94
C MET A 1 -15.40 30.53 -42.10
N VAL A 2 -15.00 31.64 -41.45
CA VAL A 2 -13.77 31.74 -40.62
C VAL A 2 -14.14 32.01 -39.15
N LYS A 3 -15.25 32.73 -38.93
CA LYS A 3 -15.76 33.15 -37.62
C LYS A 3 -16.17 31.98 -36.71
N THR A 4 -16.78 30.93 -37.26
CA THR A 4 -17.23 29.76 -36.49
C THR A 4 -16.06 28.94 -35.92
N ASN A 5 -14.97 28.85 -36.66
CA ASN A 5 -13.78 28.09 -36.25
C ASN A 5 -13.04 28.80 -35.12
N VAL A 6 -12.89 30.13 -35.20
CA VAL A 6 -12.23 30.92 -34.15
C VAL A 6 -12.99 30.88 -32.83
N VAL A 7 -14.33 30.98 -32.87
CA VAL A 7 -15.16 30.87 -31.67
C VAL A 7 -15.03 29.48 -31.03
N SER A 8 -14.95 28.43 -31.85
CA SER A 8 -14.73 27.06 -31.39
C SER A 8 -13.39 26.94 -30.65
N PHE A 9 -12.29 27.43 -31.23
CA PHE A 9 -10.96 27.36 -30.60
C PHE A 9 -10.88 28.12 -29.26
N VAL A 10 -11.54 29.27 -29.15
CA VAL A 10 -11.59 30.05 -27.90
C VAL A 10 -12.36 29.30 -26.81
N LEU A 11 -13.48 28.66 -27.15
CA LEU A 11 -14.26 27.83 -26.22
C LEU A 11 -13.46 26.61 -25.75
N PHE A 12 -12.78 25.91 -26.65
CA PHE A 12 -11.94 24.77 -26.28
C PHE A 12 -10.79 25.18 -25.34
N ALA A 13 -10.12 26.31 -25.60
CA ALA A 13 -9.06 26.82 -24.74
C ALA A 13 -9.56 27.17 -23.33
N ALA A 14 -10.77 27.76 -23.21
CA ALA A 14 -11.38 28.05 -21.92
C ALA A 14 -11.74 26.78 -21.14
N ILE A 15 -12.22 25.73 -21.81
CA ILE A 15 -12.52 24.43 -21.17
C ILE A 15 -11.24 23.79 -20.62
N VAL A 16 -10.14 23.79 -21.38
CA VAL A 16 -8.85 23.21 -20.96
C VAL A 16 -8.29 23.93 -19.72
N LEU A 17 -8.46 25.25 -19.59
CA LEU A 17 -8.04 26.02 -18.42
C LEU A 17 -8.92 25.77 -17.17
N CYS A 18 -10.15 25.29 -17.35
CA CYS A 18 -11.07 24.99 -16.25
C CYS A 18 -10.94 23.56 -15.70
N ILE A 19 -10.24 22.66 -16.42
CA ILE A 19 -9.89 21.35 -15.88
C ILE A 19 -8.71 21.57 -14.94
N GLY A 20 -9.02 21.97 -13.70
CA GLY A 20 -8.04 22.08 -12.62
C GLY A 20 -7.17 20.82 -12.56
N SER A 21 -5.90 21.01 -12.23
CA SER A 21 -4.89 19.96 -12.14
C SER A 21 -5.45 18.80 -11.31
N ILE A 22 -5.83 17.70 -11.96
CA ILE A 22 -6.12 16.46 -11.25
C ILE A 22 -4.77 15.98 -10.74
N GLN A 23 -4.41 16.42 -9.53
CA GLN A 23 -3.31 15.84 -8.80
C GLN A 23 -3.74 14.41 -8.46
N ILE A 24 -3.29 13.45 -9.28
CA ILE A 24 -3.32 12.04 -8.93
C ILE A 24 -2.29 11.88 -7.81
N ASN A 25 -2.74 12.09 -6.57
CA ASN A 25 -1.95 11.88 -5.38
C ASN A 25 -1.81 10.36 -5.18
N GLY A 26 -0.93 9.73 -5.95
CA GLY A 26 -0.84 8.27 -5.96
C GLY A 26 -0.04 7.62 -7.08
N GLN A 27 1.16 8.09 -7.40
CA GLN A 27 2.18 7.21 -8.00
C GLN A 27 3.55 7.52 -7.37
N LYS A 28 3.98 6.66 -6.45
CA LYS A 28 4.86 5.51 -6.73
C LYS A 28 6.31 5.99 -6.89
N TYR A 29 6.98 6.22 -5.76
CA TYR A 29 8.43 6.21 -5.69
C TYR A 29 8.93 4.80 -6.01
N ILE A 30 9.05 4.46 -7.30
CA ILE A 30 9.83 3.29 -7.73
C ILE A 30 11.12 3.83 -8.34
N ALA A 31 12.20 3.65 -7.59
CA ALA A 31 13.53 3.65 -8.16
C ALA A 31 13.61 2.48 -9.17
N PRO A 32 14.20 2.66 -10.37
CA PRO A 32 14.29 1.63 -11.42
C PRO A 32 15.05 0.32 -11.08
N TRP A 33 15.49 0.13 -9.84
CA TRP A 33 16.35 -0.98 -9.42
C TRP A 33 15.75 -1.87 -8.32
N ILE A 34 14.53 -1.58 -7.86
CA ILE A 34 13.86 -2.43 -6.86
C ILE A 34 12.99 -3.40 -7.63
N SER A 35 13.44 -4.65 -7.75
CA SER A 35 12.52 -5.75 -8.00
C SER A 35 11.42 -5.66 -6.94
N GLU A 36 10.19 -5.33 -7.35
CA GLU A 36 8.98 -5.53 -6.52
C GLU A 36 8.76 -7.04 -6.36
N GLU A 37 9.73 -7.74 -5.77
CA GLU A 37 9.40 -8.91 -4.98
C GLU A 37 8.47 -8.34 -3.90
N LYS A 38 7.21 -8.79 -3.89
CA LYS A 38 6.22 -8.37 -2.91
C LYS A 38 6.74 -8.76 -1.52
N SER A 39 7.61 -7.93 -0.95
CA SER A 39 8.23 -8.20 0.33
C SER A 39 7.13 -8.26 1.36
N ILE A 40 6.97 -9.43 1.97
CA ILE A 40 5.98 -9.65 3.02
C ILE A 40 6.35 -8.89 4.31
N CYS A 41 7.61 -8.45 4.43
CA CYS A 41 8.15 -7.74 5.58
C CYS A 41 7.72 -6.27 5.62
N CYS A 42 7.70 -5.69 6.83
CA CYS A 42 7.22 -4.32 7.09
C CYS A 42 5.76 -4.07 6.65
N ARG A 43 4.90 -5.08 6.62
CA ARG A 43 3.52 -4.95 6.14
C ARG A 43 2.53 -5.68 7.02
N GLU A 44 1.32 -5.14 7.08
CA GLU A 44 0.14 -5.79 7.64
C GLU A 44 -0.43 -6.83 6.66
N HIS A 45 -0.86 -7.98 7.20
CA HIS A 45 -1.45 -9.10 6.45
C HIS A 45 -2.87 -9.40 6.95
N PRO A 46 -3.88 -8.56 6.60
CA PRO A 46 -5.26 -8.73 7.05
C PRO A 46 -5.94 -10.00 6.49
N ASN A 47 -5.39 -10.58 5.42
CA ASN A 47 -5.81 -11.86 4.85
C ASN A 47 -5.58 -13.04 5.81
N LEU A 48 -4.67 -12.93 6.78
CA LEU A 48 -4.50 -13.92 7.86
C LEU A 48 -5.61 -13.84 8.92
N GLY A 49 -6.50 -12.85 8.82
CA GLY A 49 -7.57 -12.60 9.78
C GLY A 49 -7.09 -11.88 11.04
N ARG A 50 -7.97 -11.83 12.05
CA ARG A 50 -7.61 -11.31 13.39
C ARG A 50 -6.56 -12.21 14.03
N CYS A 51 -5.77 -11.63 14.92
CA CYS A 51 -4.78 -12.38 15.68
C CYS A 51 -4.82 -12.03 17.17
N LEU A 52 -4.30 -12.93 18.02
CA LEU A 52 -4.29 -12.83 19.47
C LEU A 52 -2.86 -12.55 19.97
N PRO A 53 -2.60 -11.37 20.57
CA PRO A 53 -1.29 -11.03 21.11
C PRO A 53 -0.77 -12.08 22.10
N GLY A 54 0.50 -12.46 21.97
CA GLY A 54 1.15 -13.46 22.82
C GLY A 54 0.79 -14.93 22.52
N ILE A 55 -0.16 -15.18 21.62
CA ILE A 55 -0.46 -16.52 21.09
C ILE A 55 -0.01 -16.59 19.63
N ASP A 56 -0.56 -15.74 18.77
CA ASP A 56 -0.29 -15.76 17.33
C ASP A 56 1.09 -15.17 16.97
N ASP A 57 1.75 -14.52 17.92
CA ASP A 57 3.07 -13.88 17.75
C ASP A 57 4.22 -14.71 18.31
N SER A 58 3.90 -15.83 18.96
CA SER A 58 4.86 -16.63 19.70
C SER A 58 5.64 -17.54 18.76
N ALA A 59 6.97 -17.43 18.80
CA ALA A 59 7.87 -18.35 18.12
C ALA A 59 7.78 -19.79 18.68
N ASP A 60 7.65 -19.91 20.01
CA ASP A 60 7.65 -21.20 20.71
C ASP A 60 6.35 -22.00 20.52
N LYS A 61 5.26 -21.32 20.17
CA LYS A 61 3.92 -21.92 20.03
C LYS A 61 3.44 -22.01 18.58
N ASP A 62 4.34 -21.86 17.61
CA ASP A 62 4.00 -21.80 16.18
C ASP A 62 2.88 -20.78 15.88
N GLY A 63 2.97 -19.60 16.52
CA GLY A 63 1.99 -18.54 16.37
C GLY A 63 1.78 -18.18 14.89
N LYS A 64 0.54 -17.99 14.47
CA LYS A 64 0.19 -17.75 13.06
C LYS A 64 0.96 -16.59 12.43
N CYS A 65 1.05 -15.45 13.11
CA CYS A 65 1.76 -14.27 12.61
C CYS A 65 3.26 -14.53 12.55
N TRP A 66 3.82 -15.20 13.56
CA TRP A 66 5.23 -15.60 13.56
C TRP A 66 5.53 -16.51 12.36
N LYS A 67 4.78 -17.62 12.24
CA LYS A 67 4.98 -18.67 11.24
C LYS A 67 4.84 -18.17 9.81
N PHE A 68 3.86 -17.31 9.53
CA PHE A 68 3.71 -16.74 8.18
C PHE A 68 4.89 -15.83 7.82
N CYS A 69 5.33 -15.01 8.77
CA CYS A 69 6.34 -14.00 8.49
C CYS A 69 7.76 -14.56 8.47
N VAL A 70 8.05 -15.63 9.22
CA VAL A 70 9.42 -16.20 9.31
C VAL A 70 9.93 -16.74 7.98
N GLU A 71 9.04 -17.05 7.03
CA GLU A 71 9.41 -17.50 5.68
C GLU A 71 10.15 -16.42 4.86
N GLY A 72 9.89 -15.13 5.13
CA GLY A 72 10.50 -14.01 4.40
C GLY A 72 11.16 -12.95 5.29
N CYS A 73 10.88 -12.96 6.60
CA CYS A 73 11.36 -12.01 7.59
C CYS A 73 11.93 -12.80 8.76
N THR A 74 13.25 -12.88 8.91
CA THR A 74 13.93 -13.74 9.90
C THR A 74 13.47 -13.52 11.35
N THR A 75 12.94 -12.33 11.63
CA THR A 75 12.39 -11.90 12.93
C THR A 75 10.89 -12.20 13.08
N GLY A 76 10.28 -12.93 12.15
CA GLY A 76 8.86 -13.31 12.19
C GLY A 76 7.92 -12.10 12.15
N GLY A 77 6.80 -12.20 12.85
CA GLY A 77 5.75 -11.19 12.88
C GLY A 77 4.98 -11.15 14.19
N PHE A 78 4.18 -10.10 14.38
CA PHE A 78 3.46 -9.82 15.62
C PHE A 78 2.05 -9.23 15.39
N CYS A 79 1.23 -9.22 16.42
CA CYS A 79 -0.15 -8.73 16.41
C CYS A 79 -0.19 -7.24 16.68
N LYS A 80 -0.11 -6.46 15.62
CA LYS A 80 -0.23 -5.01 15.69
C LYS A 80 -1.68 -4.59 15.91
N LEU A 81 -1.92 -3.72 16.89
CA LEU A 81 -3.24 -3.10 17.07
C LEU A 81 -3.48 -2.08 15.97
N PHE A 82 -4.56 -2.26 15.20
CA PHE A 82 -5.01 -1.36 14.15
C PHE A 82 -6.48 -0.97 14.40
N GLY A 83 -6.70 0.24 14.92
CA GLY A 83 -8.00 0.65 15.44
C GLY A 83 -8.41 -0.20 16.64
N HIS A 84 -9.46 -1.01 16.48
CA HIS A 84 -10.00 -1.90 17.53
C HIS A 84 -9.74 -3.39 17.26
N LYS A 85 -8.84 -3.73 16.33
CA LYS A 85 -8.51 -5.12 15.99
C LYS A 85 -7.01 -5.33 15.88
N HIS A 86 -6.55 -6.52 16.24
CA HIS A 86 -5.17 -6.94 16.00
C HIS A 86 -5.05 -7.59 14.63
N ILE A 87 -3.99 -7.22 13.91
CA ILE A 87 -3.65 -7.73 12.58
C ILE A 87 -2.18 -8.17 12.61
N CYS A 88 -1.87 -9.29 11.97
CA CYS A 88 -0.48 -9.72 11.82
C CYS A 88 0.31 -8.67 11.03
N HIS A 89 1.45 -8.25 11.57
CA HIS A 89 2.42 -7.39 10.92
C HIS A 89 3.76 -8.12 10.92
N CYS A 90 4.36 -8.31 9.74
CA CYS A 90 5.69 -8.90 9.66
C CYS A 90 6.74 -7.85 10.01
N HIS A 91 7.72 -8.22 10.83
CA HIS A 91 8.82 -7.33 11.16
C HIS A 91 9.58 -6.88 9.90
N CYS A 92 10.25 -5.74 10.01
CA CYS A 92 11.17 -5.30 8.98
C CYS A 92 12.45 -6.13 9.01
N SER A 93 12.88 -6.57 7.83
CA SER A 93 14.24 -7.06 7.63
C SER A 93 15.20 -5.88 7.77
N GLY A 94 16.24 -6.01 8.60
CA GLY A 94 17.32 -5.04 8.71
C GLY A 94 18.25 -5.06 7.51
#